data_AF-A0A8J4Y1D7-F1
#
_entry.id   AF-A0A8J4Y1D7-F1
#
_cell.length_a   1.000
_cell.length_b   1.000
_cell.length_c   1.000
_cell.angle_alpha   90.00
_cell.angle_beta   90.00
_cell.angle_gamma   90.00
#
_symmetry.space_group_name_H-M   'P 1'
#
loop_
_entity.id
_entity.type
_entity.pdbx_description
1 polymer ?
#
loop_
_entity_poly.entity_id
_entity_poly.type
_entity_poly.pdbx_seq_one_letter_code
_entity_poly.pdbx_strand_id
1 'polypeptide(L)'
;MLIDSLENYEECVRPRAAQARLVPSPPLAAPPPPHPASPLSPPDEPTRSLSGLILKNNVKAHFHQFPPDVAQFIKAECLSAVGDPSPLIRATVGILITTTASKGELSTWPELLPRLCEMLDSADYNVCEGAFGALQKICEDSAEFLEKSADRPLDTLIPKFLQFFKHSSSKIRSHAIACVNQFIISKTQALMANIDAFLQAPRGPGNTRAS
;
A
#
# COMPACT_ATOMS: atom_id res chain seq x y z
N MET A 1 -14.38 4.63 -3.44
CA MET A 1 -14.62 3.20 -3.69
C MET A 1 -14.03 2.31 -2.61
N LEU A 2 -12.71 2.24 -2.40
CA LEU A 2 -12.12 1.40 -1.33
C LEU A 2 -12.68 1.66 0.07
N ILE A 3 -13.06 2.90 0.38
CA ILE A 3 -13.69 3.26 1.67
C ILE A 3 -15.21 3.21 1.62
N ASP A 4 -15.83 3.60 0.50
CA ASP A 4 -17.29 3.52 0.32
C ASP A 4 -17.80 2.07 0.36
N SER A 5 -17.01 1.11 -0.15
CA SER A 5 -17.34 -0.32 -0.12
C SER A 5 -17.10 -0.96 1.25
N LEU A 6 -16.33 -0.34 2.14
CA LEU A 6 -16.07 -0.87 3.48
C LEU A 6 -17.17 -0.53 4.49
N GLU A 7 -17.95 0.52 4.25
CA GLU A 7 -19.13 0.83 5.08
C GLU A 7 -20.23 -0.23 4.85
N ASN A 8 -20.44 -0.65 3.59
CA ASN A 8 -21.25 -1.83 3.27
C ASN A 8 -20.70 -3.13 3.89
N TYR A 9 -19.39 -3.19 4.15
CA TYR A 9 -18.75 -4.35 4.76
C TYR A 9 -18.86 -4.35 6.30
N GLU A 10 -18.86 -3.18 6.96
CA GLU A 10 -19.24 -3.07 8.39
C GLU A 10 -20.67 -3.55 8.64
N GLU A 11 -21.57 -3.34 7.68
CA GLU A 11 -22.94 -3.87 7.73
C GLU A 11 -22.98 -5.41 7.57
N CYS A 12 -22.05 -5.97 6.79
CA CYS A 12 -21.95 -7.40 6.51
C CYS A 12 -21.14 -8.20 7.57
N VAL A 13 -20.23 -7.55 8.30
CA VAL A 13 -19.30 -8.20 9.26
C VAL A 13 -19.75 -8.06 10.72
N ARG A 14 -20.81 -7.32 11.04
CA ARG A 14 -21.40 -7.46 12.38
C ARG A 14 -21.79 -8.92 12.62
N PRO A 15 -21.22 -9.61 13.63
CA PRO A 15 -21.80 -10.85 14.07
C PRO A 15 -23.22 -10.52 14.55
N ARG A 16 -24.21 -11.27 14.06
CA ARG A 16 -25.60 -11.30 14.52
C ARG A 16 -25.71 -11.81 15.97
N ALA A 17 -24.95 -11.21 16.89
CA ALA A 17 -24.78 -11.64 18.27
C ALA A 17 -24.84 -10.45 19.23
N ALA A 18 -25.78 -9.52 19.01
CA ALA A 18 -26.07 -8.47 19.99
C ALA A 18 -27.48 -7.89 19.85
N GLN A 19 -28.51 -8.74 19.67
CA GLN A 19 -29.90 -8.31 19.83
C GLN A 19 -30.74 -9.42 20.46
N ALA A 20 -30.30 -9.87 21.63
CA ALA A 20 -31.14 -10.52 22.62
C ALA A 20 -31.25 -9.60 23.85
N ARG A 21 -32.09 -8.57 23.75
CA ARG A 21 -32.73 -7.96 24.92
C ARG A 21 -34.19 -7.70 24.55
N LEU A 22 -35.07 -8.49 25.14
CA LEU A 22 -36.50 -8.22 25.20
C LEU A 22 -36.71 -6.84 25.85
N VAL A 23 -37.32 -5.92 25.10
CA VAL A 23 -38.13 -4.84 25.68
C VAL A 23 -39.37 -4.71 24.79
N PRO A 24 -40.60 -4.87 25.31
CA PRO A 24 -41.80 -4.67 24.50
C PRO A 24 -42.03 -3.16 24.31
N SER A 25 -42.15 -2.73 23.06
CA SER A 25 -42.48 -1.34 22.68
C SER A 25 -43.81 -1.31 21.89
N PRO A 26 -44.62 -0.24 22.01
CA PRO A 26 -46.04 -0.16 21.60
C PRO A 26 -46.23 0.12 20.08
N PRO A 27 -47.47 0.19 19.53
CA PRO A 27 -47.77 -0.27 18.18
C PRO A 27 -47.39 0.71 17.06
N LEU A 28 -46.87 0.10 15.98
CA LEU A 28 -46.80 0.50 14.58
C LEU A 28 -47.23 1.94 14.21
N ALA A 29 -46.24 2.82 14.00
CA ALA A 29 -46.35 3.87 13.00
C ALA A 29 -45.58 3.40 11.74
N ALA A 30 -46.26 3.38 10.59
CA ALA A 30 -45.68 2.95 9.32
C ALA A 30 -44.45 3.81 8.95
N PRO A 31 -43.34 3.21 8.48
CA PRO A 31 -42.19 3.99 8.02
C PRO A 31 -42.59 4.79 6.76
N PRO A 32 -42.15 6.06 6.62
CA PRO A 32 -42.37 6.84 5.41
C PRO A 32 -41.68 6.17 4.21
N PRO A 33 -42.19 6.41 2.97
CA PRO A 33 -41.63 5.79 1.76
C PRO A 33 -40.16 6.16 1.56
N PRO A 34 -39.33 5.27 0.99
CA PRO A 34 -37.92 5.54 0.77
C PRO A 34 -37.78 6.73 -0.19
N HIS A 35 -37.17 7.81 0.30
CA HIS A 35 -36.68 8.87 -0.56
C HIS A 35 -35.70 8.27 -1.59
N PRO A 36 -35.71 8.73 -2.85
CA PRO A 36 -34.73 8.28 -3.84
C PRO A 36 -33.34 8.60 -3.29
N ALA A 37 -32.51 7.56 -3.13
CA ALA A 37 -31.14 7.69 -2.68
C ALA A 37 -30.42 8.68 -3.61
N SER A 38 -30.16 9.88 -3.11
CA SER A 38 -29.23 10.81 -3.75
C SER A 38 -27.92 10.05 -3.97
N PRO A 39 -27.24 10.21 -5.12
CA PRO A 39 -25.89 9.68 -5.27
C PRO A 39 -25.06 10.24 -4.12
N LEU A 40 -24.63 9.36 -3.20
CA LEU A 40 -23.80 9.72 -2.07
C LEU A 40 -22.60 10.49 -2.63
N SER A 41 -22.49 11.77 -2.28
CA SER A 41 -21.30 12.55 -2.58
C SER A 41 -20.09 11.79 -2.05
N PRO A 42 -18.99 11.67 -2.81
CA PRO A 42 -17.81 10.95 -2.35
C PRO A 42 -17.39 11.51 -0.98
N PRO A 43 -17.16 10.66 0.04
CA PRO A 43 -16.86 11.12 1.38
C PRO A 43 -15.57 11.94 1.41
N ASP A 44 -15.51 12.87 2.34
CA ASP A 44 -14.37 13.76 2.51
C ASP A 44 -13.07 12.96 2.79
N GLU A 45 -11.93 13.53 2.38
CA GLU A 45 -10.61 12.89 2.54
C GLU A 45 -10.30 12.39 3.96
N PRO A 46 -10.66 13.10 5.06
CA PRO A 46 -10.42 12.60 6.42
C PRO A 46 -11.23 11.34 6.75
N THR A 47 -12.49 11.29 6.32
CA THR A 47 -13.37 10.12 6.50
C THR A 47 -12.80 8.93 5.75
N ARG A 48 -12.37 9.16 4.50
CA ARG A 48 -11.66 8.19 3.67
C ARG A 48 -10.42 7.64 4.35
N SER A 49 -9.55 8.51 4.87
CA SER A 49 -8.35 8.06 5.57
C SER A 49 -8.67 7.30 6.86
N LEU A 50 -9.68 7.73 7.62
CA LEU A 50 -10.08 7.09 8.87
C LEU A 50 -10.56 5.66 8.64
N SER A 51 -11.43 5.43 7.64
CA SER A 51 -11.91 4.08 7.35
C SER A 51 -10.79 3.17 6.86
N GLY A 52 -9.80 3.70 6.11
CA GLY A 52 -8.60 2.95 5.76
C GLY A 52 -7.78 2.52 6.99
N LEU A 53 -7.68 3.39 8.01
CA LEU A 53 -7.02 3.05 9.28
C LEU A 53 -7.81 2.04 10.12
N ILE A 54 -9.15 2.10 10.09
CA ILE A 54 -10.02 1.11 10.72
C ILE A 54 -9.86 -0.25 10.04
N LEU A 55 -9.88 -0.29 8.69
CA LEU A 55 -9.61 -1.51 7.94
C LEU A 55 -8.23 -2.08 8.29
N LYS A 56 -7.21 -1.22 8.41
CA LYS A 56 -5.86 -1.66 8.80
C LYS A 56 -5.87 -2.36 10.16
N ASN A 57 -6.61 -1.84 11.14
CA ASN A 57 -6.74 -2.49 12.44
C ASN A 57 -7.43 -3.86 12.33
N ASN A 58 -8.48 -3.95 11.49
CA ASN A 58 -9.18 -5.22 11.22
C ASN A 58 -8.29 -6.25 10.52
N VAL A 59 -7.55 -5.86 9.48
CA VAL A 59 -6.54 -6.71 8.83
C VAL A 59 -5.52 -7.16 9.87
N LYS A 60 -4.98 -6.24 10.68
CA LYS A 60 -3.98 -6.58 11.70
C LYS A 60 -4.46 -7.63 12.70
N ALA A 61 -5.74 -7.58 13.09
CA ALA A 61 -6.31 -8.45 14.12
C ALA A 61 -6.93 -9.75 13.57
N HIS A 62 -7.53 -9.70 12.38
CA HIS A 62 -8.44 -10.74 11.88
C HIS A 62 -8.12 -11.23 10.46
N PHE A 63 -6.96 -10.91 9.88
CA PHE A 63 -6.66 -11.28 8.48
C PHE A 63 -6.92 -12.75 8.15
N HIS A 64 -6.48 -13.68 8.99
CA HIS A 64 -6.66 -15.13 8.79
C HIS A 64 -8.12 -15.60 8.92
N GLN A 65 -9.01 -14.78 9.48
CA GLN A 65 -10.43 -15.08 9.63
C GLN A 65 -11.24 -14.59 8.43
N PHE A 66 -10.63 -13.80 7.53
CA PHE A 66 -11.32 -13.30 6.35
C PHE A 66 -11.52 -14.41 5.31
N PRO A 67 -12.70 -14.44 4.65
CA PRO A 67 -12.89 -15.25 3.47
C PRO A 67 -11.86 -14.90 2.38
N PRO A 68 -11.39 -15.88 1.58
CA PRO A 68 -10.43 -15.63 0.51
C PRO A 68 -10.85 -14.52 -0.47
N ASP A 69 -12.14 -14.48 -0.82
CA ASP A 69 -12.70 -13.46 -1.73
C ASP A 69 -12.52 -12.04 -1.19
N VAL A 70 -12.66 -11.88 0.13
CA VAL A 70 -12.51 -10.60 0.82
C VAL A 70 -11.05 -10.18 0.86
N ALA A 71 -10.15 -11.13 1.17
CA ALA A 71 -8.72 -10.87 1.15
C ALA A 71 -8.27 -10.45 -0.26
N GLN A 72 -8.77 -11.12 -1.31
CA GLN A 72 -8.48 -10.77 -2.70
C GLN A 72 -9.04 -9.40 -3.08
N PHE A 73 -10.26 -9.09 -2.66
CA PHE A 73 -10.87 -7.78 -2.86
C PHE A 73 -10.02 -6.66 -2.23
N ILE A 74 -9.63 -6.81 -0.96
CA ILE A 74 -8.77 -5.84 -0.27
C ILE A 74 -7.45 -5.65 -1.02
N LYS A 75 -6.81 -6.74 -1.47
CA LYS A 75 -5.56 -6.69 -2.24
C LYS A 75 -5.71 -5.89 -3.54
N ALA A 76 -6.73 -6.20 -4.34
CA ALA A 76 -6.98 -5.55 -5.62
C ALA A 76 -7.29 -4.06 -5.45
N GLU A 77 -8.17 -3.74 -4.50
CA GLU A 77 -8.55 -2.36 -4.20
C GLU A 77 -7.33 -1.56 -3.70
N CYS A 78 -6.51 -2.14 -2.81
CA CYS A 78 -5.30 -1.47 -2.33
C CYS A 78 -4.39 -1.08 -3.50
N LEU A 79 -4.15 -2.00 -4.44
CA LEU A 79 -3.35 -1.73 -5.63
C LEU A 79 -3.98 -0.64 -6.51
N SER A 80 -5.30 -0.62 -6.68
CA SER A 80 -5.97 0.43 -7.44
C SER A 80 -5.87 1.82 -6.79
N ALA A 81 -5.77 1.88 -5.46
CA ALA A 81 -5.77 3.13 -4.70
C ALA A 81 -4.35 3.72 -4.44
N VAL A 82 -3.29 3.06 -4.89
CA VAL A 82 -1.90 3.53 -4.73
C VAL A 82 -1.68 4.90 -5.40
N GLY A 83 -2.36 5.16 -6.51
CA GLY A 83 -2.26 6.40 -7.29
C GLY A 83 -3.25 7.49 -6.90
N ASP A 84 -3.91 7.41 -5.75
CA ASP A 84 -4.91 8.41 -5.34
C ASP A 84 -4.30 9.83 -5.34
N PRO A 85 -5.01 10.88 -5.82
CA PRO A 85 -4.48 12.24 -5.83
C PRO A 85 -4.16 12.77 -4.42
N SER A 86 -4.87 12.30 -3.38
CA SER A 86 -4.66 12.72 -2.00
C SER A 86 -3.44 12.01 -1.39
N PRO A 87 -2.39 12.76 -0.97
CA PRO A 87 -1.21 12.17 -0.33
C PRO A 87 -1.55 11.38 0.95
N LEU A 88 -2.59 11.80 1.67
CA LEU A 88 -3.05 11.14 2.89
C LEU A 88 -3.62 9.75 2.59
N ILE A 89 -4.39 9.62 1.51
CA ILE A 89 -4.94 8.34 1.07
C ILE A 89 -3.82 7.43 0.58
N ARG A 90 -2.88 7.93 -0.22
CA ARG A 90 -1.71 7.14 -0.65
C ARG A 90 -0.90 6.62 0.54
N ALA A 91 -0.69 7.45 1.56
CA ALA A 91 0.00 7.04 2.78
C ALA A 91 -0.75 5.91 3.50
N THR A 92 -2.08 6.04 3.64
CA THR A 92 -2.95 5.04 4.27
C THR A 92 -2.98 3.73 3.48
N VAL A 93 -3.10 3.79 2.16
CA VAL A 93 -3.06 2.62 1.27
C VAL A 93 -1.71 1.91 1.35
N GLY A 94 -0.60 2.67 1.37
CA GLY A 94 0.72 2.09 1.57
C GLY A 94 0.86 1.34 2.91
N ILE A 95 0.25 1.86 3.99
CA ILE A 95 0.19 1.16 5.29
C ILE A 95 -0.69 -0.10 5.21
N LEU A 96 -1.82 -0.04 4.50
CA LEU A 96 -2.70 -1.20 4.31
C LEU A 96 -2.01 -2.32 3.53
N ILE A 97 -1.31 -1.98 2.44
CA ILE A 97 -0.53 -2.92 1.64
C ILE A 97 0.50 -3.62 2.51
N THR A 98 1.31 -2.87 3.26
CA THR A 98 2.37 -3.46 4.07
C THR A 98 1.80 -4.29 5.21
N THR A 99 0.73 -3.81 5.88
CA THR A 99 0.05 -4.57 6.93
C THR A 99 -0.52 -5.89 6.40
N THR A 100 -1.13 -5.85 5.22
CA THR A 100 -1.71 -7.04 4.56
C THR A 100 -0.61 -8.03 4.19
N ALA A 101 0.49 -7.55 3.59
CA ALA A 101 1.63 -8.39 3.24
C ALA A 101 2.32 -8.99 4.48
N SER A 102 2.49 -8.23 5.56
CA SER A 102 3.09 -8.72 6.80
C SER A 102 2.19 -9.72 7.54
N LYS A 103 0.86 -9.55 7.46
CA LYS A 103 -0.09 -10.45 8.15
C LYS A 103 -0.42 -11.71 7.38
N GLY A 104 -0.53 -11.60 6.05
CA GLY A 104 -0.77 -12.72 5.16
C GLY A 104 0.48 -13.46 4.72
N GLU A 105 1.67 -13.01 5.14
CA GLU A 105 2.96 -13.37 4.56
C GLU A 105 3.11 -12.90 3.11
N LEU A 106 4.29 -12.36 2.77
CA LEU A 106 4.56 -11.85 1.43
C LEU A 106 4.52 -12.98 0.36
N SER A 107 4.75 -14.23 0.78
CA SER A 107 4.62 -15.45 -0.03
C SER A 107 3.20 -15.69 -0.57
N THR A 108 2.15 -15.27 0.15
CA THR A 108 0.76 -15.46 -0.28
C THR A 108 0.25 -14.35 -1.20
N TRP A 109 1.11 -13.36 -1.47
CA TRP A 109 0.82 -12.26 -2.38
C TRP A 109 1.94 -12.06 -3.42
N PRO A 110 2.23 -13.08 -4.24
CA PRO A 110 3.35 -13.06 -5.19
C PRO A 110 3.24 -11.96 -6.25
N GLU A 111 2.03 -11.55 -6.62
CA GLU A 111 1.79 -10.49 -7.60
C GLU A 111 2.05 -9.07 -7.07
N LEU A 112 2.23 -8.89 -5.76
CA LEU A 112 2.42 -7.56 -5.16
C LEU A 112 3.67 -6.85 -5.67
N LEU A 113 4.83 -7.50 -5.57
CA LEU A 113 6.11 -6.89 -5.96
C LEU A 113 6.18 -6.60 -7.46
N PRO A 114 5.82 -7.53 -8.37
CA PRO A 114 5.77 -7.24 -9.81
C PRO A 114 4.84 -6.08 -10.14
N ARG A 115 3.64 -6.02 -9.55
CA ARG A 115 2.69 -4.93 -9.82
C ARG A 115 3.18 -3.59 -9.31
N LEU A 116 3.75 -3.51 -8.11
CA LEU A 116 4.36 -2.28 -7.62
C LEU A 116 5.54 -1.86 -8.49
N CYS A 117 6.33 -2.81 -8.99
CA CYS A 117 7.46 -2.57 -9.88
C CYS A 117 7.02 -2.02 -11.25
N GLU A 118 5.92 -2.53 -11.82
CA GLU A 118 5.29 -1.99 -13.04
C GLU A 118 4.73 -0.58 -12.81
N MET A 119 4.13 -0.32 -11.64
CA MET A 119 3.60 1.00 -11.29
C MET A 119 4.69 2.08 -11.20
N LEU A 120 5.95 1.70 -10.95
CA LEU A 120 7.08 2.64 -11.00
C LEU A 120 7.31 3.21 -12.40
N ASP A 121 6.96 2.46 -13.46
CA ASP A 121 7.11 2.90 -14.86
C ASP A 121 5.91 3.73 -15.34
N SER A 122 4.91 3.96 -14.47
CA SER A 122 3.77 4.80 -14.80
C SER A 122 4.20 6.24 -15.05
N ALA A 123 3.60 6.87 -16.07
CA ALA A 123 3.78 8.30 -16.33
C ALA A 123 3.11 9.19 -15.27
N ASP A 124 2.19 8.64 -14.47
CA ASP A 124 1.53 9.35 -13.39
C ASP A 124 2.45 9.42 -12.15
N TYR A 125 2.78 10.65 -11.76
CA TYR A 125 3.58 10.95 -10.58
C TYR A 125 2.99 10.35 -9.30
N ASN A 126 1.67 10.40 -9.12
CA ASN A 126 1.02 9.92 -7.90
C ASN A 126 1.09 8.40 -7.79
N VAL A 127 0.95 7.69 -8.91
CA VAL A 127 1.09 6.24 -8.98
C VAL A 127 2.53 5.84 -8.65
N CYS A 128 3.51 6.47 -9.31
CA CYS A 128 4.92 6.20 -9.09
C CYS A 128 5.33 6.47 -7.63
N GLU A 129 4.90 7.61 -7.07
CA GLU A 129 5.21 7.99 -5.69
C GLU A 129 4.55 7.08 -4.66
N GLY A 130 3.28 6.72 -4.85
CA GLY A 130 2.58 5.78 -3.99
C GLY A 130 3.21 4.39 -4.00
N ALA A 131 3.60 3.90 -5.19
CA ALA A 131 4.26 2.61 -5.34
C ALA A 131 5.63 2.59 -4.66
N PHE A 132 6.42 3.66 -4.80
CA PHE A 132 7.67 3.82 -4.06
C PHE A 132 7.45 3.86 -2.55
N GLY A 133 6.41 4.55 -2.07
CA GLY A 133 6.09 4.60 -0.65
C GLY A 133 5.71 3.24 -0.06
N ALA A 134 5.02 2.39 -0.82
CA ALA A 134 4.72 1.01 -0.43
C ALA A 134 5.98 0.12 -0.48
N LEU A 135 6.74 0.19 -1.57
CA LEU A 135 7.98 -0.59 -1.74
C LEU A 135 9.02 -0.27 -0.67
N GLN A 136 9.19 1.00 -0.30
CA GLN A 136 10.10 1.39 0.76
C GLN A 136 9.78 0.66 2.07
N LYS A 137 8.51 0.65 2.48
CA LYS A 137 8.07 -0.02 3.71
C LYS A 137 8.23 -1.53 3.61
N ILE A 138 7.94 -2.14 2.46
CA ILE A 138 8.16 -3.58 2.25
C ILE A 138 9.66 -3.90 2.35
N CYS A 139 10.52 -3.07 1.77
CA CYS A 139 11.98 -3.24 1.87
C CYS A 139 12.48 -3.09 3.32
N GLU A 140 11.84 -2.26 4.13
CA GLU A 140 12.17 -2.07 5.55
C GLU A 140 11.67 -3.23 6.43
N ASP A 141 10.39 -3.59 6.29
CA ASP A 141 9.72 -4.59 7.15
C ASP A 141 10.04 -6.03 6.75
N SER A 142 10.43 -6.28 5.49
CA SER A 142 10.58 -7.63 4.91
C SER A 142 11.90 -7.83 4.16
N ALA A 143 12.94 -7.05 4.48
CA ALA A 143 14.27 -7.14 3.86
C ALA A 143 14.80 -8.59 3.80
N GLU A 144 14.79 -9.29 4.94
CA GLU A 144 15.34 -10.65 5.06
C GLU A 144 14.59 -11.66 4.17
N PHE A 145 13.27 -11.51 4.05
CA PHE A 145 12.46 -12.35 3.16
C PHE A 145 12.81 -12.09 1.69
N LEU A 146 12.94 -10.82 1.30
CA LEU A 146 13.29 -10.44 -0.08
C LEU A 146 14.67 -11.00 -0.49
N GLU A 147 15.62 -11.01 0.43
CA GLU A 147 16.97 -11.57 0.20
C GLU A 147 16.98 -13.09 0.04
N LYS A 148 16.18 -13.80 0.85
CA LYS A 148 16.16 -15.27 0.89
C LYS A 148 15.17 -15.90 -0.08
N SER A 149 14.25 -15.12 -0.65
CA SER A 149 13.24 -15.61 -1.57
C SER A 149 13.86 -16.22 -2.84
N ALA A 150 13.31 -17.36 -3.28
CA ALA A 150 13.82 -18.12 -4.42
C ALA A 150 13.72 -17.33 -5.74
N ASP A 151 12.73 -16.45 -5.86
CA ASP A 151 12.47 -15.64 -7.05
C ASP A 151 13.41 -14.43 -7.18
N ARG A 152 14.28 -14.19 -6.17
CA ARG A 152 15.30 -13.14 -6.15
C ARG A 152 14.79 -11.78 -6.67
N PRO A 153 13.68 -11.24 -6.10
CA PRO A 153 13.06 -10.00 -6.57
C PRO A 153 14.03 -8.80 -6.52
N LEU A 154 15.01 -8.84 -5.62
CA LEU A 154 16.05 -7.81 -5.50
C LEU A 154 16.91 -7.67 -6.76
N ASP A 155 17.11 -8.74 -7.54
CA ASP A 155 17.92 -8.68 -8.76
C ASP A 155 17.25 -7.78 -9.84
N THR A 156 15.93 -7.60 -9.78
CA THR A 156 15.19 -6.67 -10.65
C THR A 156 14.93 -5.32 -9.97
N LEU A 157 14.60 -5.32 -8.69
CA LEU A 157 14.24 -4.11 -7.94
C LEU A 157 15.44 -3.18 -7.73
N ILE A 158 16.62 -3.70 -7.38
CA ILE A 158 17.80 -2.86 -7.10
C ILE A 158 18.25 -2.07 -8.34
N PRO A 159 18.48 -2.69 -9.53
CA PRO A 159 18.81 -1.93 -10.73
C PRO A 159 17.76 -0.88 -11.08
N LYS A 160 16.47 -1.20 -10.87
CA LYS A 160 15.38 -0.27 -11.13
C LYS A 160 15.44 0.91 -10.17
N PHE A 161 15.58 0.71 -8.86
CA PHE A 161 15.72 1.81 -7.90
C PHE A 161 16.89 2.75 -8.24
N LEU A 162 18.03 2.19 -8.66
CA LEU A 162 19.20 2.99 -9.06
C LEU A 162 18.92 3.90 -10.26
N GLN A 163 18.07 3.49 -11.21
CA GLN A 163 17.65 4.36 -12.32
C GLN A 163 16.92 5.61 -11.83
N PHE A 164 16.13 5.47 -10.76
CA PHE A 164 15.38 6.59 -10.17
C PHE A 164 16.24 7.54 -9.31
N PHE A 165 17.54 7.27 -9.10
CA PHE A 165 18.42 8.23 -8.39
C PHE A 165 18.62 9.52 -9.19
N LYS A 166 18.41 9.48 -10.52
CA LYS A 166 18.49 10.66 -11.41
C LYS A 166 17.11 11.20 -11.80
N HIS A 167 16.05 10.75 -11.14
CA HIS A 167 14.68 11.19 -11.44
C HIS A 167 14.51 12.70 -11.20
N SER A 168 13.63 13.36 -11.95
CA SER A 168 13.39 14.81 -11.87
C SER A 168 12.87 15.25 -10.49
N SER A 169 11.97 14.48 -9.89
CA SER A 169 11.43 14.72 -8.55
C SER A 169 12.40 14.32 -7.44
N SER A 170 12.70 15.25 -6.52
CA SER A 170 13.50 15.00 -5.32
C SER A 170 12.89 13.98 -4.37
N LYS A 171 11.56 13.90 -4.31
CA LYS A 171 10.85 12.96 -3.44
C LYS A 171 11.06 11.51 -3.90
N ILE A 172 10.90 11.25 -5.20
CA ILE A 172 11.13 9.93 -5.80
C ILE A 172 12.60 9.52 -5.63
N ARG A 173 13.55 10.44 -5.85
CA ARG A 173 14.98 10.17 -5.58
C ARG A 173 15.21 9.74 -4.12
N SER A 174 14.58 10.43 -3.16
CA SER A 174 14.68 10.07 -1.74
C SER A 174 14.11 8.69 -1.45
N HIS A 175 12.97 8.31 -2.02
CA HIS A 175 12.38 6.98 -1.85
C HIS A 175 13.27 5.89 -2.45
N ALA A 176 13.80 6.09 -3.65
CA ALA A 176 14.69 5.14 -4.30
C ALA A 176 15.96 4.90 -3.48
N ILE A 177 16.59 5.98 -2.97
CA ILE A 177 17.76 5.89 -2.10
C ILE A 177 17.40 5.15 -0.80
N ALA A 178 16.26 5.48 -0.17
CA ALA A 178 15.81 4.82 1.05
C ALA A 178 15.60 3.31 0.85
N CYS A 179 15.02 2.88 -0.28
CA CYS A 179 14.84 1.47 -0.61
C CYS A 179 16.20 0.75 -0.71
N VAL A 180 17.15 1.33 -1.45
CA VAL A 180 18.49 0.72 -1.63
C VAL A 180 19.26 0.71 -0.31
N ASN A 181 19.14 1.76 0.51
CA ASN A 181 19.84 1.88 1.79
C ASN A 181 19.57 0.72 2.74
N GLN A 182 18.36 0.14 2.71
CA GLN A 182 18.02 -1.03 3.54
C GLN A 182 18.92 -2.24 3.23
N PHE A 183 19.39 -2.37 2.00
CA PHE A 183 20.17 -3.51 1.53
C PHE A 183 21.69 -3.29 1.54
N ILE A 184 22.15 -2.08 1.91
CA ILE A 184 23.59 -1.74 2.01
C ILE A 184 24.25 -2.50 3.15
N ILE A 185 23.61 -2.55 4.31
CA ILE A 185 24.16 -3.20 5.50
C ILE A 185 24.23 -4.71 5.28
N SER A 186 23.20 -5.29 4.66
CA SER A 186 23.15 -6.72 4.33
C SER A 186 24.08 -7.14 3.18
N LYS A 187 24.69 -6.19 2.46
CA LYS A 187 25.55 -6.44 1.28
C LYS A 187 24.92 -7.43 0.30
N THR A 188 23.65 -7.23 -0.02
CA THR A 188 22.91 -8.16 -0.89
C THR A 188 23.64 -8.34 -2.22
N GLN A 189 23.61 -9.57 -2.76
CA GLN A 189 24.30 -9.89 -4.01
C GLN A 189 23.87 -8.97 -5.16
N ALA A 190 22.59 -8.60 -5.21
CA ALA A 190 22.02 -7.66 -6.17
C ALA A 190 22.65 -6.26 -6.06
N LEU A 191 22.86 -5.75 -4.85
CA LEU A 191 23.52 -4.47 -4.62
C LEU A 191 25.01 -4.55 -4.92
N MET A 192 25.70 -5.61 -4.48
CA MET A 192 27.12 -5.81 -4.75
C MET A 192 27.41 -5.88 -6.25
N ALA A 193 26.51 -6.47 -7.03
CA ALA A 193 26.60 -6.48 -8.50
C ALA A 193 26.39 -5.10 -9.16
N ASN A 194 25.75 -4.16 -8.46
CA ASN A 194 25.44 -2.82 -8.97
C ASN A 194 26.12 -1.69 -8.17
N ILE A 195 27.17 -2.02 -7.40
CA ILE A 195 27.76 -1.09 -6.43
C ILE A 195 28.42 0.11 -7.10
N ASP A 196 28.99 -0.05 -8.30
CA ASP A 196 29.58 1.06 -9.05
C ASP A 196 28.53 2.08 -9.48
N ALA A 197 27.36 1.62 -9.93
CA ALA A 197 26.23 2.49 -10.26
C ALA A 197 25.70 3.21 -9.01
N PHE A 198 25.65 2.51 -7.87
CA PHE A 198 25.32 3.11 -6.58
C PHE A 198 26.34 4.17 -6.14
N LEU A 199 27.64 3.96 -6.31
CA LEU A 199 28.68 4.91 -5.91
C LEU A 199 28.78 6.14 -6.84
N GLN A 200 28.37 5.99 -8.10
CA GLN A 200 28.34 7.08 -9.07
C GLN A 200 27.08 7.94 -8.93
N ALA A 201 25.96 7.38 -8.49
CA ALA A 201 24.69 8.09 -8.45
C ALA A 201 24.59 9.26 -7.43
N PRO A 202 25.21 9.23 -6.23
CA PRO A 202 25.29 10.37 -5.32
C PRO A 202 26.15 11.52 -5.87
N ARG A 203 27.05 11.24 -6.83
CA ARG A 203 27.83 12.28 -7.50
C ARG A 203 27.02 12.82 -8.68
N GLY A 204 26.05 13.68 -8.38
CA GLY A 204 25.45 14.52 -9.40
C GLY A 204 26.54 15.30 -10.18
N PRO A 205 26.31 15.65 -11.45
CA PRO A 205 27.25 16.43 -12.25
C PRO A 205 27.34 17.85 -11.67
N GLY A 206 28.24 18.06 -10.71
CA GLY A 206 28.28 19.30 -9.97
C GLY A 206 29.31 19.32 -8.86
N ASN A 207 30.57 18.99 -9.15
CA ASN A 207 31.72 19.76 -8.65
C ASN A 207 33.04 19.33 -9.32
N THR A 208 33.16 19.54 -10.63
CA THR A 208 34.45 19.80 -11.27
C THR A 208 34.51 21.29 -11.60
N ARG A 209 34.74 22.13 -10.59
CA ARG A 209 35.59 23.32 -10.78
C ARG A 209 37.02 22.78 -10.66
N ALA A 210 37.75 22.56 -11.75
CA ALA A 210 38.41 23.59 -12.56
C ALA A 210 39.29 24.50 -11.69
N SER A 211 40.61 24.31 -11.87
CA SER A 211 41.76 25.10 -11.41
C SER A 211 42.26 24.89 -9.98
#